data_AF-A0A662V2Z9-F1
#
_entry.id   AF-A0A662V2Z9-F1
#
_cell.length_a   1.000
_cell.length_b   1.000
_cell.length_c   1.000
_cell.angle_alpha   90.00
_cell.angle_beta   90.00
_cell.angle_gamma   90.00
#
_symmetry.space_group_name_H-M   'P 1'
#
loop_
_entity.id
_entity.type
_entity.pdbx_description
1 polymer ?
#
loop_
_entity_poly.entity_id
_entity_poly.type
_entity_poly.pdbx_seq_one_letter_code
_entity_poly.pdbx_strand_id
1 'polypeptide(L)' 'MKVVYVRRDLYPRVMGRLRRLLPDYRVVVFDKGDARIVIADGKRFLKDERALMALRQLEENVFGG' A
#
# COMPACT_ATOMS: atom_id res chain seq x y z
N MET A 1 12.88 -5.63 -4.84
CA MET A 1 11.56 -5.67 -5.54
C MET A 1 10.56 -4.91 -4.68
N LYS A 2 9.81 -3.95 -5.27
CA LYS A 2 8.82 -3.13 -4.55
C LYS A 2 7.42 -3.73 -4.75
N VAL A 3 6.78 -4.15 -3.67
CA VAL A 3 5.50 -4.87 -3.70
C VAL A 3 4.57 -4.31 -2.62
N VAL A 4 3.31 -4.09 -2.99
CA VAL A 4 2.23 -3.89 -2.03
C VAL A 4 1.32 -5.11 -2.06
N TYR A 5 1.19 -5.78 -0.93
CA TYR A 5 0.19 -6.83 -0.75
C TYR A 5 -1.08 -6.19 -0.20
N VAL A 6 -2.23 -6.48 -0.79
CA VAL A 6 -3.52 -5.95 -0.35
C VAL A 6 -4.54 -7.07 -0.27
N ARG A 7 -5.32 -7.12 0.81
CA ARG A 7 -6.40 -8.10 0.93
C ARG A 7 -7.52 -7.79 -0.06
N ARG A 8 -8.14 -8.82 -0.63
CA ARG A 8 -9.12 -8.69 -1.73
C ARG A 8 -10.33 -7.81 -1.40
N ASP A 9 -10.80 -7.83 -0.16
CA ASP A 9 -11.88 -6.97 0.32
C ASP A 9 -11.48 -5.48 0.38
N LEU A 10 -10.21 -5.19 0.65
CA LEU A 10 -9.69 -3.83 0.71
C LEU A 10 -9.29 -3.28 -0.66
N TYR A 11 -8.86 -4.15 -1.58
CA TYR A 11 -8.27 -3.77 -2.86
C TYR A 11 -9.09 -2.75 -3.67
N PRO A 12 -10.42 -2.93 -3.89
CA PRO A 12 -11.22 -1.98 -4.66
C PRO A 12 -11.22 -0.56 -4.06
N ARG A 13 -11.08 -0.43 -2.74
CA ARG A 13 -11.10 0.86 -2.03
C ARG A 13 -9.78 1.60 -2.12
N VAL A 14 -8.66 0.89 -2.29
CA VAL A 14 -7.30 1.47 -2.23
C VAL A 14 -6.57 1.44 -3.58
N MET A 15 -7.01 0.66 -4.56
CA MET A 15 -6.36 0.50 -5.87
C MET A 15 -6.07 1.84 -6.56
N GLY A 16 -7.04 2.76 -6.59
CA GLY A 16 -6.86 4.07 -7.21
C GLY A 16 -5.84 4.96 -6.48
N ARG A 17 -5.70 4.80 -5.16
CA ARG A 17 -4.67 5.49 -4.37
C ARG A 17 -3.30 4.85 -4.59
N LEU A 18 -3.21 3.52 -4.55
CA LEU A 18 -1.96 2.78 -4.76
C LEU A 18 -1.34 3.06 -6.15
N ARG A 19 -2.15 3.08 -7.21
CA ARG A 19 -1.66 3.40 -8.56
C ARG A 19 -1.08 4.81 -8.68
N ARG A 20 -1.63 5.78 -7.93
CA ARG A 20 -1.19 7.18 -7.95
C ARG A 20 0.02 7.41 -7.06
N LEU A 21 0.00 6.88 -5.84
CA LEU A 21 1.03 7.10 -4.82
C LEU A 21 2.26 6.23 -5.02
N LEU A 22 2.07 5.01 -5.53
CA LEU A 22 3.11 3.99 -5.64
C LEU A 22 3.12 3.38 -7.06
N PRO A 23 3.32 4.19 -8.12
CA PRO A 23 3.24 3.70 -9.51
C PRO A 23 4.26 2.61 -9.82
N ASP A 24 5.42 2.62 -9.15
CA ASP A 24 6.50 1.65 -9.34
C ASP A 24 6.34 0.37 -8.49
N TYR A 25 5.30 0.28 -7.65
CA TYR A 25 5.09 -0.89 -6.81
C TYR A 25 4.19 -1.89 -7.52
N ARG A 26 4.62 -3.15 -7.53
CA ARG A 26 3.75 -4.25 -7.94
C ARG A 26 2.67 -4.45 -6.88
N VAL A 27 1.39 -4.39 -7.27
CA VAL A 27 0.30 -4.70 -6.35
C VAL A 27 -0.05 -6.19 -6.46
N VAL A 28 -0.03 -6.89 -5.33
CA VAL A 28 -0.41 -8.30 -5.19
C VAL A 28 -1.66 -8.37 -4.32
N VAL A 29 -2.71 -9.00 -4.84
CA VAL A 29 -3.95 -9.19 -4.08
C VAL A 29 -3.94 -10.57 -3.43
N PHE A 30 -4.33 -10.67 -2.16
CA PHE A 30 -4.40 -11.94 -1.44
C PHE A 30 -5.75 -12.11 -0.70
N ASP A 31 -6.11 -13.36 -0.45
CA ASP A 31 -7.43 -13.72 0.10
C ASP A 31 -7.41 -14.14 1.57
N LYS A 32 -6.25 -14.49 2.13
CA LYS A 32 -6.12 -15.04 3.49
C LYS A 32 -4.98 -14.39 4.27
N GLY A 33 -5.16 -14.25 5.58
CA GLY A 33 -4.17 -13.70 6.52
C GLY A 33 -4.73 -12.55 7.36
N ASP A 34 -4.04 -12.27 8.47
CA ASP A 34 -4.46 -11.23 9.43
C ASP A 34 -4.24 -9.82 8.90
N ALA A 35 -3.21 -9.64 8.07
CA ALA A 35 -2.90 -8.35 7.47
C ALA A 35 -3.94 -7.97 6.41
N ARG A 36 -4.28 -6.69 6.34
CA ARG A 36 -5.11 -6.08 5.28
C ARG A 36 -4.26 -5.47 4.19
N ILE A 37 -3.11 -4.91 4.56
CA ILE A 37 -2.17 -4.29 3.62
C ILE A 37 -0.73 -4.44 4.12
N VAL A 38 0.19 -4.68 3.19
CA VAL A 38 1.63 -4.77 3.46
C VAL A 38 2.40 -4.03 2.38
N ILE A 39 3.31 -3.15 2.74
CA ILE A 39 4.23 -2.47 1.83
C ILE A 39 5.63 -3.03 2.06
N ALA A 40 6.22 -3.61 1.03
CA ALA A 40 7.54 -4.22 1.05
C ALA A 40 8.41 -3.68 -0.09
N ASP A 41 9.49 -2.95 0.22
CA ASP A 41 10.34 -2.31 -0.80
C ASP A 41 11.83 -2.70 -0.73
N GLY A 42 12.14 -3.71 0.09
CA GLY A 42 13.50 -4.17 0.38
C GLY A 42 14.20 -3.38 1.49
N LYS A 43 13.75 -2.17 1.81
CA LYS A 43 14.20 -1.38 2.97
C LYS A 43 13.16 -1.35 4.09
N ARG A 44 11.88 -1.42 3.71
CA ARG A 44 10.73 -1.29 4.59
C ARG A 44 9.84 -2.50 4.44
N PHE A 45 9.30 -2.92 5.58
CA PHE A 45 8.25 -3.92 5.67
C PHE A 45 7.20 -3.42 6.65
N LEU A 46 6.17 -2.77 6.11
CA LEU A 46 5.12 -2.10 6.88
C LEU A 46 3.82 -2.87 6.72
N LYS A 47 3.14 -3.16 7.83
CA LYS A 47 1.84 -3.85 7.85
C LYS A 47 0.77 -2.91 8.39
N ASP A 48 -0.44 -3.06 7.86
CA ASP A 48 -1.68 -2.44 8.34
C ASP A 48 -1.54 -0.96 8.66
N GLU A 49 -1.63 -0.57 9.93
CA GLU A 49 -1.60 0.82 10.37
C GLU A 49 -0.33 1.54 9.91
N ARG A 50 0.85 0.90 10.01
CA ARG A 50 2.10 1.51 9.56
C ARG A 50 2.13 1.70 8.04
N ALA A 51 1.54 0.77 7.29
CA ALA A 51 1.42 0.89 5.84
C ALA A 51 0.44 2.02 5.46
N LEU A 52 -0.67 2.15 6.19
CA LEU A 52 -1.65 3.23 5.99
C LEU A 52 -1.07 4.60 6.34
N MET A 53 -0.34 4.72 7.44
CA MET A 53 0.37 5.96 7.80
C MET A 53 1.37 6.37 6.73
N ALA A 54 2.16 5.41 6.21
CA ALA A 54 3.09 5.68 5.13
C ALA A 54 2.38 6.13 3.84
N LEU A 55 1.25 5.52 3.49
CA LEU A 55 0.44 5.97 2.36
C LEU A 55 -0.12 7.38 2.55
N ARG A 56 -0.60 7.70 3.75
CA ARG A 56 -1.11 9.04 4.06
C ARG A 56 0.00 10.10 3.97
N GLN A 57 1.18 9.81 4.52
CA GLN A 57 2.32 10.72 4.45
C GLN A 57 2.80 10.92 3.01
N LEU A 58 2.76 9.88 2.17
CA LEU A 58 3.02 10.01 0.74
C LEU A 58 1.95 10.86 0.04
N GLU A 59 0.68 10.70 0.40
CA GLU A 59 -0.42 11.49 -0.15
C GLU A 59 -0.27 12.98 0.20
N GLU A 60 0.05 13.30 1.45
CA GLU A 60 0.34 14.66 1.90
C GLU A 60 1.56 15.26 1.17
N ASN A 61 2.61 14.48 0.92
CA ASN A 61 3.78 14.95 0.17
C ASN A 61 3.51 15.17 -1.33
N VAL A 62 2.59 14.41 -1.94
CA VAL A 62 2.31 14.48 -3.38
C VAL A 62 1.23 15.52 -3.70
N PHE A 63 0.27 15.74 -2.79
CA PHE A 63 -0.89 16.60 -3.03
C PHE A 63 -1.04 17.77 -2.04
N GLY A 64 -0.27 17.79 -0.96
CA GLY A 64 -0.33 18.84 0.07
C GLY A 64 0.65 20.00 -0.12
N GLY A 65 1.24 20.12 -1.32
CA GLY A 65 2.13 21.22 -1.72
C GLY A 65 1.48 22.11 -2.77
#